data_AF-A0A2V6CH16-F1
#
_entry.id   AF-A0A2V6CH16-F1
#
_cell.length_a   1.000
_cell.length_b   1.000
_cell.length_c   1.000
_cell.angle_alpha   90.00
_cell.angle_beta   90.00
_cell.angle_gamma   90.00
#
_symmetry.space_group_name_H-M   'P 1'
#
loop_
_entity.id
_entity.type
_entity.pdbx_description
1 polymer ?
#
loop_
_entity_poly.entity_id
_entity_poly.type
_entity_poly.pdbx_seq_one_letter_code
_entity_poly.pdbx_strand_id
1 'polypeptide(L)'
;MHSAKAMREAVNEDKRWVSVAFTWNGLRTLGVDDTSLGTFPEEFRQGMVARAEVLGDTGANRPENWVDNMASPDLHAIVILFARDAAERARCQSEHEKLVRRCEGVAVLSSLDLETVPPFGYPHDHFGYRDRLSDLVIEGSGEEPKPGFGGTVKAGEFILGYPDEEGIIPPSPQPEILSRNGSYMAYRRMQEHVGAFRDFLRQHGETPEEQELVAAKLMGRWRSGAPLVLAPNRDDPELGADMQRTNDFNYKEMDPHGYAVPLGAHIRRMNPRDTAANMNRRRMIRRGAPYGPHLREGAPEDGKERGIAAFVICASLIRQFEFAQNVWINDKNFHELGNERDPIIGNQDGTLEFKIPQRPIRKKISGLPAFTTVRGGAYFFLPGLKGLRYLASLGGAQ
;
A
#
# COMPACT_ATOMS: atom_id res chain seq x y z
N MET A 1 13.07 -3.99 25.62
CA MET A 1 12.10 -3.51 24.61
C MET A 1 12.62 -2.17 24.14
N HIS A 2 13.00 -2.06 22.87
CA HIS A 2 13.27 -0.75 22.27
C HIS A 2 11.89 -0.13 21.96
N SER A 3 11.64 1.12 22.37
CA SER A 3 10.45 1.86 21.94
C SER A 3 10.47 2.05 20.41
N ALA A 4 9.33 2.40 19.79
CA ALA A 4 9.31 2.73 18.36
C ALA A 4 10.30 3.87 18.05
N LYS A 5 10.39 4.85 18.94
CA LYS A 5 11.39 5.93 18.89
C LYS A 5 12.83 5.40 18.90
N ALA A 6 13.18 4.51 19.84
CA ALA A 6 14.52 3.93 19.90
C ALA A 6 14.83 3.08 18.65
N MET A 7 13.83 2.40 18.08
CA MET A 7 14.00 1.71 16.81
C MET A 7 14.25 2.69 15.66
N ARG A 8 13.51 3.81 15.54
CA ARG A 8 13.77 4.83 14.51
C ARG A 8 15.18 5.41 14.61
N GLU A 9 15.66 5.64 15.84
CA GLU A 9 17.02 6.10 16.10
C GLU A 9 18.05 5.05 15.63
N ALA A 10 17.81 3.76 15.94
CA ALA A 10 18.66 2.64 15.52
C ALA A 10 18.62 2.37 14.00
N VAL A 11 17.50 2.63 13.31
CA VAL A 11 17.39 2.48 11.84
C VAL A 11 18.42 3.35 11.10
N ASN A 12 18.87 4.45 11.71
CA ASN A 12 19.94 5.26 11.13
C ASN A 12 21.33 4.61 11.24
N GLU A 13 21.51 3.64 12.14
CA GLU A 13 22.75 2.89 12.34
C GLU A 13 22.68 1.51 11.65
N ASP A 14 21.50 0.88 11.63
CA ASP A 14 21.26 -0.39 10.98
C ASP A 14 21.36 -0.27 9.45
N LYS A 15 22.32 -0.99 8.87
CA LYS A 15 22.51 -1.02 7.42
C LYS A 15 21.63 -2.05 6.71
N ARG A 16 20.97 -2.93 7.46
CA ARG A 16 20.15 -4.03 6.93
C ARG A 16 19.22 -4.64 7.97
N TRP A 17 18.12 -5.23 7.51
CA TRP A 17 17.26 -6.10 8.32
C TRP A 17 16.51 -7.08 7.42
N VAL A 18 15.97 -8.14 8.04
CA VAL A 18 15.19 -9.17 7.37
C VAL A 18 13.81 -9.25 8.01
N SER A 19 12.79 -9.33 7.18
CA SER A 19 11.43 -9.70 7.61
C SER A 19 10.97 -10.90 6.82
N VAL A 20 10.19 -11.78 7.44
CA VAL A 20 9.59 -12.94 6.79
C VAL A 20 8.12 -13.01 7.15
N ALA A 21 7.30 -13.36 6.15
CA ALA A 21 5.87 -13.52 6.30
C ALA A 21 5.41 -14.74 5.48
N PHE A 22 4.34 -15.39 5.94
CA PHE A 22 3.89 -16.68 5.41
C PHE A 22 2.47 -16.60 4.89
N THR A 23 2.19 -17.22 3.75
CA THR A 23 0.80 -17.45 3.31
C THR A 23 0.16 -18.53 4.17
N TRP A 24 -1.15 -18.71 4.06
CA TRP A 24 -1.83 -19.82 4.74
C TRP A 24 -1.27 -21.18 4.29
N ASN A 25 -1.04 -21.37 2.99
CA ASN A 25 -0.38 -22.56 2.46
C ASN A 25 1.04 -22.73 3.03
N GLY A 26 1.80 -21.65 3.17
CA GLY A 26 3.12 -21.70 3.78
C GLY A 26 3.09 -22.15 5.25
N LEU A 27 2.14 -21.65 6.04
CA LEU A 27 1.95 -22.12 7.42
C LEU A 27 1.62 -23.61 7.48
N ARG A 28 0.77 -24.09 6.57
CA ARG A 28 0.45 -25.52 6.43
C ARG A 28 1.68 -26.34 6.08
N THR A 29 2.46 -25.90 5.10
CA THR A 29 3.70 -26.57 4.67
C THR A 29 4.74 -26.61 5.79
N LEU A 30 4.76 -25.63 6.70
CA LEU A 30 5.61 -25.61 7.87
C LEU A 30 5.14 -26.53 9.02
N GLY A 31 3.99 -27.20 8.87
CA GLY A 31 3.48 -28.16 9.85
C GLY A 31 2.54 -27.58 10.91
N VAL A 32 1.96 -26.40 10.69
CA VAL A 32 0.84 -25.92 11.53
C VAL A 32 -0.36 -26.85 11.31
N ASP A 33 -0.93 -27.37 12.38
CA ASP A 33 -2.01 -28.37 12.31
C ASP A 33 -3.33 -27.76 11.77
N ASP A 34 -4.19 -28.60 11.20
CA ASP A 34 -5.45 -28.16 10.58
C ASP A 34 -6.40 -27.48 11.57
N THR A 35 -6.34 -27.81 12.88
CA THR A 35 -7.17 -27.14 13.89
C THR A 35 -6.71 -25.69 14.07
N SER A 36 -5.40 -25.48 14.23
CA SER A 36 -4.78 -24.16 14.30
C SER A 36 -5.01 -23.36 13.01
N LEU A 37 -4.77 -23.96 11.84
CA LEU A 37 -5.00 -23.34 10.53
C LEU A 37 -6.47 -22.92 10.32
N GLY A 38 -7.42 -23.69 10.86
CA GLY A 38 -8.85 -23.40 10.78
C GLY A 38 -9.29 -22.16 11.56
N THR A 39 -8.46 -21.67 12.48
CA THR A 39 -8.76 -20.46 13.28
C THR A 39 -8.38 -19.14 12.60
N PHE A 40 -7.68 -19.18 11.46
CA PHE A 40 -7.36 -17.98 10.70
C PHE A 40 -8.60 -17.39 10.01
N PRO A 41 -8.65 -16.05 9.81
CA PRO A 41 -9.72 -15.39 9.07
C PRO A 41 -9.91 -16.00 7.69
N GLU A 42 -11.16 -16.07 7.25
CA GLU A 42 -11.53 -16.76 6.02
C GLU A 42 -10.83 -16.17 4.78
N GLU A 43 -10.73 -14.84 4.69
CA GLU A 43 -10.04 -14.17 3.60
C GLU A 43 -8.55 -14.52 3.53
N PHE A 44 -7.90 -14.72 4.69
CA PHE A 44 -6.50 -15.17 4.75
C PHE A 44 -6.36 -16.64 4.34
N ARG A 45 -7.29 -17.50 4.77
CA ARG A 45 -7.34 -18.92 4.38
C ARG A 45 -7.58 -19.10 2.88
N GLN A 46 -8.47 -18.30 2.30
CA GLN A 46 -8.76 -18.29 0.87
C GLN A 46 -7.56 -17.79 0.04
N GLY A 47 -6.84 -16.79 0.55
CA GLY A 47 -5.71 -16.17 -0.15
C GLY A 47 -6.15 -15.22 -1.26
N MET A 48 -5.24 -14.32 -1.66
CA MET A 48 -5.59 -13.17 -2.52
C MET A 48 -6.15 -13.57 -3.89
N VAL A 49 -5.67 -14.68 -4.48
CA VAL A 49 -6.15 -15.19 -5.77
C VAL A 49 -7.65 -15.46 -5.74
N ALA A 50 -8.14 -16.18 -4.72
CA ALA A 50 -9.56 -16.48 -4.56
C ALA A 50 -10.39 -15.22 -4.20
N ARG A 51 -9.74 -14.17 -3.69
CA ARG A 51 -10.36 -12.89 -3.34
C ARG A 51 -10.33 -11.87 -4.47
N ALA A 52 -9.83 -12.21 -5.66
CA ALA A 52 -9.62 -11.26 -6.76
C ALA A 52 -10.89 -10.46 -7.12
N GLU A 53 -12.06 -11.10 -7.18
CA GLU A 53 -13.32 -10.39 -7.46
C GLU A 53 -13.67 -9.35 -6.39
N VAL A 54 -13.45 -9.69 -5.11
CA VAL A 54 -13.66 -8.76 -3.97
C VAL A 54 -12.72 -7.57 -4.06
N LEU A 55 -11.49 -7.80 -4.52
CA LEU A 55 -10.48 -6.75 -4.68
C LEU A 55 -10.67 -5.90 -5.94
N GLY A 56 -11.62 -6.29 -6.80
CA GLY A 56 -11.87 -5.67 -8.11
C GLY A 56 -10.81 -6.05 -9.15
N ASP A 57 -10.04 -7.11 -8.93
CA ASP A 57 -8.99 -7.60 -9.83
C ASP A 57 -9.61 -8.42 -10.98
N THR A 58 -10.28 -7.72 -11.90
CA THR A 58 -10.93 -8.27 -13.10
C THR A 58 -10.25 -7.77 -14.38
N GLY A 59 -10.63 -8.34 -15.54
CA GLY A 59 -10.02 -7.98 -16.83
C GLY A 59 -8.51 -8.20 -16.85
N ALA A 60 -7.74 -7.14 -17.13
CA ALA A 60 -6.28 -7.19 -17.17
C ALA A 60 -5.65 -7.53 -15.80
N ASN A 61 -6.35 -7.26 -14.69
CA ASN A 61 -5.84 -7.46 -13.34
C ASN A 61 -6.08 -8.86 -12.77
N ARG A 62 -6.74 -9.76 -13.51
CA ARG A 62 -7.08 -11.10 -13.01
C ARG A 62 -5.83 -11.93 -12.66
N PRO A 63 -5.91 -12.84 -11.67
CA PRO A 63 -4.78 -13.67 -11.26
C PRO A 63 -4.10 -14.47 -12.37
N GLU A 64 -4.81 -14.85 -13.44
CA GLU A 64 -4.24 -15.56 -14.58
C GLU A 64 -3.25 -14.71 -15.39
N ASN A 65 -3.30 -13.39 -15.23
CA ASN A 65 -2.36 -12.45 -15.85
C ASN A 65 -1.22 -12.06 -14.89
N TRP A 66 -1.22 -12.56 -13.66
CA TRP A 66 -0.15 -12.28 -12.71
C TRP A 66 1.13 -13.00 -13.13
N VAL A 67 2.27 -12.38 -12.86
CA VAL A 67 3.60 -12.85 -13.28
C VAL A 67 4.34 -13.51 -12.13
N ASP A 68 5.48 -14.12 -12.45
CA ASP A 68 6.46 -14.65 -11.49
C ASP A 68 5.86 -15.63 -10.47
N ASN A 69 4.90 -16.44 -10.92
CA ASN A 69 4.20 -17.45 -10.12
C ASN A 69 3.50 -16.88 -8.88
N MET A 70 3.17 -15.59 -8.87
CA MET A 70 2.50 -14.94 -7.72
C MET A 70 1.12 -15.52 -7.40
N ALA A 71 0.45 -16.10 -8.38
CA ALA A 71 -0.82 -16.79 -8.20
C ALA A 71 -0.67 -18.29 -7.84
N SER A 72 0.56 -18.80 -7.74
CA SER A 72 0.81 -20.22 -7.46
C SER A 72 0.38 -20.59 -6.04
N PRO A 73 -0.27 -21.75 -5.83
CA PRO A 73 -0.50 -22.28 -4.49
C PRO A 73 0.81 -22.59 -3.74
N ASP A 74 1.93 -22.74 -4.46
CA ASP A 74 3.27 -23.01 -3.90
C ASP A 74 3.94 -21.74 -3.34
N LEU A 75 3.31 -20.56 -3.48
CA LEU A 75 3.78 -19.35 -2.82
C LEU A 75 3.56 -19.47 -1.31
N HIS A 76 4.60 -19.92 -0.61
CA HIS A 76 4.54 -20.19 0.82
C HIS A 76 4.97 -19.00 1.69
N ALA A 77 5.95 -18.22 1.25
CA ALA A 77 6.53 -17.15 2.06
C ALA A 77 7.06 -16.02 1.20
N ILE A 78 7.20 -14.86 1.83
CA ILE A 78 7.97 -13.73 1.32
C ILE A 78 9.07 -13.37 2.32
N VAL A 79 10.28 -13.21 1.82
CA VAL A 79 11.44 -12.71 2.59
C VAL A 79 11.77 -11.33 2.07
N ILE A 80 11.70 -10.33 2.95
CA ILE A 80 11.99 -8.93 2.62
C ILE A 80 13.37 -8.61 3.20
N LEU A 81 14.33 -8.35 2.32
CA LEU A 81 15.68 -7.97 2.67
C LEU A 81 15.84 -6.46 2.45
N PHE A 82 15.92 -5.71 3.54
CA PHE A 82 16.32 -4.31 3.44
C PHE A 82 17.84 -4.21 3.49
N ALA A 83 18.39 -3.39 2.61
CA ALA A 83 19.78 -2.95 2.65
C ALA A 83 19.84 -1.46 2.35
N ARG A 84 20.70 -0.75 3.06
CA ARG A 84 20.78 0.71 2.99
C ARG A 84 21.43 1.22 1.71
N ASP A 85 22.36 0.46 1.14
CA ASP A 85 23.09 0.82 -0.06
C ASP A 85 23.31 -0.41 -0.97
N ALA A 86 23.80 -0.15 -2.18
CA ALA A 86 24.00 -1.18 -3.20
C ALA A 86 25.01 -2.26 -2.78
N ALA A 87 26.04 -1.90 -2.01
CA ALA A 87 27.06 -2.86 -1.56
C ALA A 87 26.48 -3.80 -0.50
N GLU A 88 25.74 -3.28 0.47
CA GLU A 88 25.03 -4.08 1.45
C GLU A 88 23.93 -4.94 0.80
N ARG A 89 23.26 -4.42 -0.23
CA ARG A 89 22.27 -5.21 -1.00
C ARG A 89 22.93 -6.41 -1.67
N ALA A 90 24.01 -6.20 -2.41
CA ALA A 90 24.73 -7.27 -3.10
C ALA A 90 25.22 -8.34 -2.11
N ARG A 91 25.70 -7.90 -0.94
CA ARG A 91 26.09 -8.81 0.14
C ARG A 91 24.91 -9.61 0.67
N CYS A 92 23.78 -8.96 0.98
CA CYS A 92 22.56 -9.63 1.46
C CYS A 92 22.01 -10.63 0.44
N GLN A 93 22.02 -10.30 -0.85
CA GLN A 93 21.63 -11.20 -1.94
C GLN A 93 22.54 -12.45 -1.97
N SER A 94 23.86 -12.26 -1.98
CA SER A 94 24.83 -13.37 -1.94
C SER A 94 24.63 -14.28 -0.71
N GLU A 95 24.46 -13.70 0.48
CA GLU A 95 24.25 -14.51 1.70
C GLU A 95 22.89 -15.23 1.68
N HIS A 96 21.84 -14.61 1.13
CA HIS A 96 20.55 -15.26 0.95
C HIS A 96 20.62 -16.43 -0.03
N GLU A 97 21.30 -16.27 -1.17
CA GLU A 97 21.51 -17.36 -2.14
C GLU A 97 22.26 -18.55 -1.51
N LYS A 98 23.31 -18.28 -0.73
CA LYS A 98 24.03 -19.33 0.01
C LYS A 98 23.15 -20.04 1.01
N LEU A 99 22.27 -19.30 1.71
CA LEU A 99 21.31 -19.87 2.64
C LEU A 99 20.31 -20.78 1.93
N VAL A 100 19.66 -20.29 0.86
CA VAL A 100 18.67 -21.04 0.08
C VAL A 100 19.29 -22.33 -0.47
N ARG A 101 20.51 -22.29 -1.02
CA ARG A 101 21.20 -23.50 -1.52
C ARG A 101 21.42 -24.59 -0.47
N ARG A 102 21.39 -24.24 0.82
CA ARG A 102 21.58 -25.17 1.94
C ARG A 102 20.24 -25.60 2.57
N CYS A 103 19.13 -25.00 2.16
CA CYS A 103 17.80 -25.33 2.66
C CYS A 103 17.11 -26.28 1.68
N GLU A 104 17.19 -27.58 1.96
CA GLU A 104 16.44 -28.59 1.21
C GLU A 104 14.93 -28.30 1.28
N GLY A 105 14.23 -28.49 0.16
CA GLY A 105 12.79 -28.23 0.05
C GLY A 105 12.39 -26.75 -0.11
N VAL A 106 13.34 -25.82 -0.13
CA VAL A 106 13.08 -24.39 -0.37
C VAL A 106 13.45 -24.03 -1.82
N ALA A 107 12.50 -23.46 -2.55
CA ALA A 107 12.71 -22.92 -3.88
C ALA A 107 12.34 -21.44 -3.94
N VAL A 108 13.14 -20.64 -4.66
CA VAL A 108 12.80 -19.24 -4.94
C VAL A 108 11.88 -19.21 -6.15
N LEU A 109 10.62 -18.86 -5.96
CA LEU A 109 9.66 -18.68 -7.06
C LEU A 109 9.92 -17.42 -7.87
N SER A 110 10.35 -16.35 -7.19
CA SER A 110 10.60 -15.04 -7.79
C SER A 110 11.43 -14.15 -6.87
N SER A 111 11.99 -13.09 -7.44
CA SER A 111 12.67 -12.02 -6.73
C SER A 111 12.33 -10.68 -7.39
N LEU A 112 12.11 -9.64 -6.59
CA LEU A 112 11.84 -8.29 -7.07
C LEU A 112 12.73 -7.30 -6.33
N ASP A 113 13.59 -6.60 -7.07
CA ASP A 113 14.41 -5.53 -6.53
C ASP A 113 13.61 -4.23 -6.44
N LEU A 114 13.62 -3.64 -5.24
CA LEU A 114 12.98 -2.37 -4.96
C LEU A 114 14.05 -1.30 -4.77
N GLU A 115 13.94 -0.20 -5.50
CA GLU A 115 14.92 0.87 -5.50
C GLU A 115 14.23 2.23 -5.46
N THR A 116 14.86 3.20 -4.80
CA THR A 116 14.43 4.60 -4.93
C THR A 116 14.71 5.06 -6.35
N VAL A 117 13.79 5.83 -6.92
CA VAL A 117 13.95 6.44 -8.24
C VAL A 117 14.39 7.90 -8.12
N PRO A 118 15.09 8.47 -9.12
CA PRO A 118 15.42 9.90 -9.13
C PRO A 118 14.17 10.78 -9.26
N PRO A 119 14.17 11.99 -8.65
CA PRO A 119 15.21 12.54 -7.78
C PRO A 119 15.25 11.93 -6.36
N PHE A 120 16.44 11.63 -5.85
CA PHE A 120 16.65 10.92 -4.57
C PHE A 120 16.45 11.77 -3.30
N GLY A 121 16.01 13.03 -3.42
CA GLY A 121 15.86 13.93 -2.28
C GLY A 121 14.69 13.59 -1.36
N TYR A 122 13.72 12.81 -1.85
CA TYR A 122 12.56 12.34 -1.09
C TYR A 122 11.97 11.08 -1.74
N PRO A 123 11.22 10.25 -1.00
CA PRO A 123 10.52 9.10 -1.57
C PRO A 123 9.38 9.54 -2.51
N HIS A 124 9.31 8.96 -3.71
CA HIS A 124 8.21 9.16 -4.64
C HIS A 124 7.99 7.91 -5.53
N ASP A 125 6.83 7.84 -6.18
CA ASP A 125 6.48 6.81 -7.17
C ASP A 125 6.96 7.16 -8.59
N HIS A 126 6.71 6.30 -9.59
CA HIS A 126 7.11 6.61 -10.97
C HIS A 126 6.22 7.65 -11.66
N PHE A 127 5.03 7.93 -11.13
CA PHE A 127 4.23 9.07 -11.59
C PHE A 127 4.78 10.41 -11.09
N GLY A 128 5.68 10.39 -10.09
CA GLY A 128 6.38 11.54 -9.54
C GLY A 128 5.78 12.06 -8.24
N TYR A 129 4.77 11.41 -7.66
CA TYR A 129 4.17 11.89 -6.42
C TYR A 129 5.02 11.54 -5.22
N ARG A 130 5.36 12.55 -4.42
CA ARG A 130 5.96 12.33 -3.10
C ARG A 130 5.05 11.45 -2.25
N ASP A 131 5.61 10.36 -1.74
CA ASP A 131 4.90 9.41 -0.89
C ASP A 131 5.33 9.55 0.59
N ARG A 132 4.71 8.76 1.48
CA ARG A 132 4.92 8.76 2.93
C ARG A 132 4.49 10.06 3.62
N LEU A 133 3.52 10.76 3.04
CA LEU A 133 2.90 11.99 3.55
C LEU A 133 1.71 11.74 4.48
N SER A 134 1.45 10.49 4.85
CA SER A 134 0.46 10.11 5.85
C SER A 134 1.11 9.09 6.78
N ASP A 135 1.57 9.59 7.92
CA ASP A 135 2.07 8.83 9.05
C ASP A 135 0.92 8.53 10.02
N LEU A 136 1.06 7.49 10.83
CA LEU A 136 0.12 7.22 11.92
C LEU A 136 0.89 6.94 13.19
N VAL A 137 0.34 7.37 14.32
CA VAL A 137 0.96 7.18 15.63
C VAL A 137 0.17 6.11 16.36
N ILE A 138 0.84 5.00 16.69
CA ILE A 138 0.26 3.97 17.55
C ILE A 138 0.35 4.45 18.99
N GLU A 139 -0.76 4.38 19.73
CA GLU A 139 -0.80 4.73 21.16
C GLU A 139 0.25 3.92 21.95
N GLY A 140 1.01 4.61 22.79
CA GLY A 140 2.09 3.99 23.58
C GLY A 140 3.41 3.77 22.81
N SER A 141 3.51 4.18 21.54
CA SER A 141 4.76 4.12 20.78
C SER A 141 5.84 5.12 21.26
N GLY A 142 5.42 6.17 21.97
CA GLY A 142 6.28 7.29 22.39
C GLY A 142 6.49 8.35 21.30
N GLU A 143 5.72 8.29 20.21
CA GLU A 143 5.68 9.31 19.16
C GLU A 143 4.49 10.24 19.37
N GLU A 144 4.63 11.50 18.96
CA GLU A 144 3.55 12.49 18.99
C GLU A 144 2.93 12.65 17.59
N PRO A 145 1.59 12.68 17.49
CA PRO A 145 0.92 12.92 16.22
C PRO A 145 1.20 14.34 15.73
N LYS A 146 1.40 14.47 14.42
CA LYS A 146 1.55 15.78 13.75
C LYS A 146 0.17 16.32 13.34
N PRO A 147 0.01 17.65 13.16
CA PRO A 147 -1.25 18.26 12.75
C PRO A 147 -1.87 17.60 11.50
N GLY A 148 -3.17 17.28 11.58
CA GLY A 148 -3.95 16.64 10.52
C GLY A 148 -3.62 15.19 10.16
N PHE A 149 -2.68 14.53 10.85
CA PHE A 149 -2.45 13.08 10.70
C PHE A 149 -3.49 12.22 11.45
N GLY A 150 -4.36 12.87 12.23
CA GLY A 150 -5.22 12.22 13.21
C GLY A 150 -4.51 12.09 14.55
N GLY A 151 -5.27 11.78 15.59
CA GLY A 151 -4.70 11.44 16.90
C GLY A 151 -3.99 10.09 16.88
N THR A 152 -3.80 9.53 18.06
CA THR A 152 -3.25 8.18 18.20
C THR A 152 -4.27 7.11 17.80
N VAL A 153 -3.79 5.95 17.37
CA VAL A 153 -4.60 4.76 17.05
C VAL A 153 -4.18 3.61 17.96
N LYS A 154 -5.14 2.82 18.43
CA LYS A 154 -4.93 1.63 19.25
C LYS A 154 -4.11 0.58 18.50
N ALA A 155 -3.19 -0.07 19.21
CA ALA A 155 -2.28 -1.07 18.62
C ALA A 155 -3.02 -2.26 17.99
N GLY A 156 -4.19 -2.64 18.52
CA GLY A 156 -5.02 -3.74 18.00
C GLY A 156 -5.54 -3.54 16.58
N GLU A 157 -5.43 -2.34 16.01
CA GLU A 157 -5.73 -2.10 14.58
C GLU A 157 -4.60 -2.57 13.65
N PHE A 158 -3.41 -2.87 14.20
CA PHE A 158 -2.24 -3.28 13.42
C PHE A 158 -1.55 -4.54 13.95
N ILE A 159 -1.65 -4.81 15.26
CA ILE A 159 -0.92 -5.88 15.95
C ILE A 159 -1.92 -6.78 16.67
N LEU A 160 -1.89 -8.08 16.38
CA LEU A 160 -2.78 -9.07 16.97
C LEU A 160 -2.47 -9.28 18.46
N GLY A 161 -3.53 -9.53 19.25
CA GLY A 161 -3.44 -9.73 20.70
C GLY A 161 -3.45 -8.46 21.55
N TYR A 162 -3.84 -7.32 20.96
CA TYR A 162 -3.97 -6.02 21.64
C TYR A 162 -5.38 -5.45 21.48
N PRO A 163 -5.83 -4.57 22.40
CA PRO A 163 -7.10 -3.88 22.26
C PRO A 163 -7.16 -3.03 20.97
N ASP A 164 -8.27 -3.13 20.25
CA ASP A 164 -8.59 -2.33 19.06
C ASP A 164 -9.26 -0.99 19.47
N GLU A 165 -9.73 -0.20 18.50
CA GLU A 165 -10.39 1.09 18.78
C GLU A 165 -11.69 0.98 19.60
N GLU A 166 -12.31 -0.21 19.66
CA GLU A 166 -13.48 -0.47 20.50
C GLU A 166 -13.08 -0.92 21.92
N GLY A 167 -11.78 -1.03 22.20
CA GLY A 167 -11.25 -1.47 23.48
C GLY A 167 -11.34 -2.98 23.72
N ILE A 168 -11.73 -3.75 22.69
CA ILE A 168 -11.80 -5.21 22.74
C ILE A 168 -10.53 -5.82 22.14
N ILE A 169 -10.13 -7.01 22.60
CA ILE A 169 -9.08 -7.79 21.95
C ILE A 169 -9.77 -8.73 20.95
N PRO A 170 -9.64 -8.52 19.63
CA PRO A 170 -10.30 -9.38 18.65
C PRO A 170 -9.78 -10.82 18.73
N PRO A 171 -10.62 -11.82 18.42
CA PRO A 171 -10.15 -13.21 18.29
C PRO A 171 -8.95 -13.29 17.35
N SER A 172 -7.89 -13.96 17.81
CA SER A 172 -6.66 -14.17 17.05
C SER A 172 -6.46 -15.66 16.77
N PRO A 173 -5.75 -16.03 15.69
CA PRO A 173 -5.47 -17.43 15.38
C PRO A 173 -4.83 -18.16 16.56
N GLN A 174 -5.16 -19.43 16.75
CA GLN A 174 -4.61 -20.28 17.80
C GLN A 174 -3.47 -21.15 17.26
N PRO A 175 -2.53 -21.57 18.13
CA PRO A 175 -2.38 -21.17 19.52
C PRO A 175 -1.90 -19.71 19.66
N GLU A 176 -2.20 -19.05 20.78
CA GLU A 176 -1.80 -17.64 21.01
C GLU A 176 -0.30 -17.37 20.77
N ILE A 177 0.58 -18.34 21.05
CA ILE A 177 2.03 -18.21 20.79
C ILE A 177 2.37 -17.97 19.31
N LEU A 178 1.55 -18.49 18.39
CA LEU A 178 1.69 -18.30 16.94
C LEU A 178 1.28 -16.87 16.52
N SER A 179 0.15 -16.38 17.05
CA SER A 179 -0.50 -15.17 16.54
C SER A 179 -0.15 -13.88 17.28
N ARG A 180 0.14 -13.95 18.59
CA ARG A 180 0.40 -12.76 19.41
C ARG A 180 1.59 -11.97 18.91
N ASN A 181 1.45 -10.64 18.85
CA ASN A 181 2.42 -9.71 18.26
C ASN A 181 2.63 -9.92 16.75
N GLY A 182 1.74 -10.66 16.10
CA GLY A 182 1.71 -10.79 14.65
C GLY A 182 0.84 -9.72 13.99
N SER A 183 0.78 -9.76 12.67
CA SER A 183 -0.04 -8.89 11.83
C SER A 183 -0.37 -9.58 10.51
N TYR A 184 -1.29 -9.03 9.72
CA TYR A 184 -1.48 -9.42 8.33
C TYR A 184 -0.83 -8.39 7.40
N MET A 185 -0.42 -8.85 6.22
CA MET A 185 0.07 -8.00 5.16
C MET A 185 -0.49 -8.41 3.83
N ALA A 186 -1.14 -7.47 3.15
CA ALA A 186 -1.44 -7.57 1.75
C ALA A 186 -0.24 -7.06 0.95
N TYR A 187 0.34 -7.94 0.13
CA TYR A 187 1.35 -7.58 -0.86
C TYR A 187 0.69 -7.41 -2.22
N ARG A 188 0.98 -6.30 -2.91
CA ARG A 188 0.53 -6.03 -4.28
C ARG A 188 1.70 -5.53 -5.11
N ARG A 189 1.99 -6.20 -6.23
CA ARG A 189 2.84 -5.67 -7.29
C ARG A 189 1.95 -4.98 -8.31
N MET A 190 2.11 -3.67 -8.43
CA MET A 190 1.35 -2.85 -9.38
C MET A 190 2.31 -2.24 -10.38
N GLN A 191 2.12 -2.54 -11.66
CA GLN A 191 2.77 -1.84 -12.77
C GLN A 191 2.18 -0.44 -12.89
N GLU A 192 3.02 0.56 -13.11
CA GLU A 192 2.66 1.96 -13.34
C GLU A 192 2.96 2.33 -14.80
N HIS A 193 1.92 2.69 -15.54
CA HIS A 193 1.98 3.04 -16.96
C HIS A 193 2.30 4.53 -17.13
N VAL A 194 3.55 4.91 -16.85
CA VAL A 194 4.00 6.32 -16.83
C VAL A 194 3.80 7.01 -18.18
N GLY A 195 4.10 6.35 -19.30
CA GLY A 195 3.84 6.91 -20.63
C GLY A 195 2.37 7.21 -20.84
N ALA A 196 1.48 6.24 -20.55
CA ALA A 196 0.03 6.41 -20.67
C ALA A 196 -0.48 7.55 -19.77
N PHE A 197 0.05 7.69 -18.55
CA PHE A 197 -0.29 8.79 -17.66
C PHE A 197 0.12 10.15 -18.24
N ARG A 198 1.36 10.28 -18.73
CA ARG A 198 1.84 11.52 -19.36
C ARG A 198 1.05 11.88 -20.61
N ASP A 199 0.71 10.88 -21.43
CA ASP A 199 -0.08 11.06 -22.64
C ASP A 199 -1.49 11.55 -22.31
N PHE A 200 -2.11 10.96 -21.29
CA PHE A 200 -3.39 11.40 -20.76
C PHE A 200 -3.32 12.85 -20.27
N LEU A 201 -2.29 13.25 -19.53
CA LEU A 201 -2.16 14.63 -19.06
C LEU A 201 -2.09 15.60 -20.24
N ARG A 202 -1.29 15.31 -21.27
CA ARG A 202 -1.18 16.14 -22.49
C ARG A 202 -2.50 16.26 -23.27
N GLN A 203 -3.36 15.25 -23.20
CA GLN A 203 -4.70 15.30 -23.82
C GLN A 203 -5.69 16.17 -23.03
N HIS A 204 -5.43 16.42 -21.75
CA HIS A 204 -6.37 17.09 -20.85
C HIS A 204 -5.89 18.42 -20.28
N GLY A 205 -4.70 18.90 -20.66
CA GLY A 205 -4.18 20.24 -20.37
C GLY A 205 -3.31 20.78 -21.51
N GLU A 206 -3.52 22.03 -21.90
CA GLU A 206 -2.85 22.69 -23.02
C GLU A 206 -1.44 23.15 -22.63
N THR A 207 -1.27 23.56 -21.37
CA THR A 207 0.03 24.00 -20.81
C THR A 207 0.58 23.01 -19.78
N PRO A 208 1.89 23.02 -19.50
CA PRO A 208 2.46 22.19 -18.42
C PRO A 208 1.78 22.39 -17.06
N GLU A 209 1.38 23.62 -16.73
CA GLU A 209 0.70 23.94 -15.47
C GLU A 209 -0.71 23.33 -15.41
N GLU A 210 -1.44 23.33 -16.52
CA GLU A 210 -2.76 22.70 -16.60
C GLU A 210 -2.66 21.17 -16.54
N GLN A 211 -1.64 20.60 -17.19
CA GLN A 211 -1.34 19.16 -17.12
C GLN A 211 -1.04 18.74 -15.69
N GLU A 212 -0.20 19.50 -14.99
CA GLU A 212 0.13 19.22 -13.59
C GLU A 212 -1.08 19.44 -12.68
N LEU A 213 -1.94 20.43 -12.94
CA LEU A 213 -3.19 20.59 -12.18
C LEU A 213 -4.13 19.40 -12.37
N VAL A 214 -4.26 18.85 -13.59
CA VAL A 214 -5.04 17.62 -13.83
C VAL A 214 -4.45 16.46 -13.02
N ALA A 215 -3.13 16.28 -13.07
CA ALA A 215 -2.43 15.26 -12.27
C ALA A 215 -2.73 15.45 -10.77
N ALA A 216 -2.63 16.68 -10.28
CA ALA A 216 -2.93 16.99 -8.88
C ALA A 216 -4.39 16.69 -8.53
N LYS A 217 -5.35 16.97 -9.43
CA LYS A 217 -6.78 16.69 -9.20
C LYS A 217 -7.10 15.20 -9.15
N LEU A 218 -6.43 14.36 -9.95
CA LEU A 218 -6.57 12.90 -9.87
C LEU A 218 -6.06 12.36 -8.52
N MET A 219 -4.91 12.87 -8.06
CA MET A 219 -4.30 12.39 -6.82
C MET A 219 -4.94 13.00 -5.57
N GLY A 220 -5.24 14.30 -5.60
CA GLY A 220 -5.60 15.15 -4.46
C GLY A 220 -4.41 15.91 -3.84
N ARG A 221 -3.21 15.72 -4.39
CA ARG A 221 -1.97 16.44 -4.04
C ARG A 221 -1.18 16.74 -5.31
N TRP A 222 -0.43 17.84 -5.30
CA TRP A 222 0.63 18.06 -6.28
C TRP A 222 1.74 17.01 -6.14
N ARG A 223 2.53 16.79 -7.19
CA ARG A 223 3.65 15.83 -7.14
C ARG A 223 4.68 16.15 -6.06
N SER A 224 4.85 17.42 -5.70
CA SER A 224 5.68 17.86 -4.58
C SER A 224 5.23 17.32 -3.20
N GLY A 225 3.96 16.91 -3.11
CA GLY A 225 3.29 16.53 -1.87
C GLY A 225 2.31 17.56 -1.33
N ALA A 226 2.29 18.80 -1.83
CA ALA A 226 1.38 19.83 -1.33
C ALA A 226 -0.10 19.42 -1.53
N PRO A 227 -0.95 19.44 -0.49
CA PRO A 227 -2.36 19.07 -0.64
C PRO A 227 -3.17 20.16 -1.33
N LEU A 228 -4.02 19.78 -2.28
CA LEU A 228 -4.85 20.75 -3.00
C LEU A 228 -5.81 21.52 -2.09
N VAL A 229 -6.20 20.96 -0.93
CA VAL A 229 -7.03 21.70 0.05
C VAL A 229 -6.34 22.97 0.53
N LEU A 230 -5.01 22.95 0.67
CA LEU A 230 -4.23 24.10 1.15
C LEU A 230 -3.59 24.90 0.01
N ALA A 231 -3.30 24.25 -1.12
CA ALA A 231 -2.70 24.85 -2.31
C ALA A 231 -3.54 24.53 -3.57
N PRO A 232 -4.76 25.09 -3.72
CA PRO A 232 -5.73 24.60 -4.72
C PRO A 232 -5.42 24.93 -6.17
N ASN A 233 -4.63 25.99 -6.41
CA ASN A 233 -4.46 26.57 -7.75
C ASN A 233 -3.02 26.47 -8.27
N ARG A 234 -2.03 26.28 -7.39
CA ARG A 234 -0.62 26.20 -7.76
C ARG A 234 0.12 25.34 -6.74
N ASP A 235 1.13 24.61 -7.20
CA ASP A 235 2.01 23.83 -6.34
C ASP A 235 2.77 24.73 -5.34
N ASP A 236 3.04 24.17 -4.16
CA ASP A 236 3.84 24.75 -3.09
C ASP A 236 4.79 23.67 -2.53
N PRO A 237 5.98 23.49 -3.14
CA PRO A 237 6.90 22.43 -2.72
C PRO A 237 7.41 22.56 -1.28
N GLU A 238 7.45 23.78 -0.73
CA GLU A 238 7.82 24.01 0.68
C GLU A 238 6.73 23.47 1.61
N LEU A 239 5.46 23.75 1.32
CA LEU A 239 4.34 23.13 2.01
C LEU A 239 4.35 21.61 1.88
N GLY A 240 4.63 21.08 0.68
CA GLY A 240 4.72 19.65 0.43
C GLY A 240 5.84 18.96 1.22
N ALA A 241 6.88 19.69 1.62
CA ALA A 241 8.02 19.19 2.41
C ALA A 241 7.83 19.31 3.92
N ASP A 242 6.97 20.21 4.38
CA ASP A 242 6.74 20.45 5.79
C ASP A 242 5.76 19.43 6.39
N MET A 243 6.29 18.44 7.11
CA MET A 243 5.49 17.41 7.79
C MET A 243 4.58 17.96 8.92
N GLN A 244 4.73 19.20 9.35
CA GLN A 244 3.83 19.85 10.31
C GLN A 244 2.63 20.52 9.63
N ARG A 245 2.69 20.74 8.31
CA ARG A 245 1.66 21.48 7.55
C ARG A 245 1.04 20.69 6.41
N THR A 246 1.81 19.84 5.74
CA THR A 246 1.41 19.11 4.50
C THR A 246 0.18 18.21 4.66
N ASN A 247 -0.21 17.89 5.90
CA ASN A 247 -1.36 17.04 6.16
C ASN A 247 -2.42 17.70 7.03
N ASP A 248 -2.22 18.96 7.42
CA ASP A 248 -3.09 19.74 8.32
C ASP A 248 -4.32 20.27 7.59
N PHE A 249 -5.20 19.34 7.19
CA PHE A 249 -6.45 19.67 6.53
C PHE A 249 -7.52 18.61 6.76
N ASN A 250 -8.75 18.98 6.51
CA ASN A 250 -9.93 18.12 6.54
C ASN A 250 -10.84 18.47 5.36
N TYR A 251 -11.76 17.58 4.99
CA TYR A 251 -12.58 17.77 3.80
C TYR A 251 -13.94 18.39 4.10
N LYS A 252 -14.63 17.96 5.16
CA LYS A 252 -15.99 18.45 5.46
C LYS A 252 -15.99 19.94 5.74
N GLU A 253 -14.99 20.41 6.48
CA GLU A 253 -14.89 21.81 6.89
C GLU A 253 -14.24 22.71 5.84
N MET A 254 -13.17 22.23 5.18
CA MET A 254 -12.34 23.07 4.31
C MET A 254 -12.63 22.91 2.82
N ASP A 255 -13.16 21.76 2.38
CA ASP A 255 -13.49 21.48 0.97
C ASP A 255 -14.75 20.59 0.83
N PRO A 256 -15.90 21.01 1.38
CA PRO A 256 -17.12 20.20 1.44
C PRO A 256 -17.65 19.79 0.06
N HIS A 257 -17.38 20.62 -0.95
CA HIS A 257 -17.89 20.43 -2.31
C HIS A 257 -16.87 19.79 -3.26
N GLY A 258 -15.62 19.59 -2.84
CA GLY A 258 -14.58 18.99 -3.67
C GLY A 258 -14.05 19.88 -4.78
N TYR A 259 -14.16 21.21 -4.64
CA TYR A 259 -13.58 22.14 -5.63
C TYR A 259 -12.05 22.09 -5.58
N ALA A 260 -11.47 21.94 -4.39
CA ALA A 260 -10.03 21.78 -4.24
C ALA A 260 -9.61 20.34 -4.55
N VAL A 261 -10.12 19.35 -3.81
CA VAL A 261 -9.86 17.92 -4.03
C VAL A 261 -11.15 17.25 -4.49
N PRO A 262 -11.26 16.84 -5.77
CA PRO A 262 -12.43 16.11 -6.25
C PRO A 262 -12.77 14.93 -5.33
N LEU A 263 -14.06 14.65 -5.14
CA LEU A 263 -14.52 13.53 -4.30
C LEU A 263 -13.91 12.19 -4.75
N GLY A 264 -13.72 12.03 -6.06
CA GLY A 264 -13.13 10.83 -6.66
C GLY A 264 -11.60 10.74 -6.53
N ALA A 265 -10.91 11.78 -6.07
CA ALA A 265 -9.44 11.82 -6.04
C ALA A 265 -8.86 10.75 -5.11
N HIS A 266 -7.69 10.23 -5.48
CA HIS A 266 -7.06 9.08 -4.82
C HIS A 266 -6.96 9.24 -3.29
N ILE A 267 -6.34 10.33 -2.82
CA ILE A 267 -6.14 10.52 -1.36
C ILE A 267 -7.45 10.80 -0.60
N ARG A 268 -8.52 11.23 -1.28
CA ARG A 268 -9.83 11.48 -0.65
C ARG A 268 -10.64 10.19 -0.54
N ARG A 269 -10.53 9.29 -1.53
CA ARG A 269 -11.04 7.92 -1.43
C ARG A 269 -10.31 7.12 -0.36
N MET A 270 -8.97 7.15 -0.39
CA MET A 270 -8.14 6.32 0.50
C MET A 270 -8.14 6.75 1.97
N ASN A 271 -8.53 7.98 2.25
CA ASN A 271 -8.74 8.47 3.60
C ASN A 271 -9.75 9.61 3.54
N PRO A 272 -11.07 9.35 3.64
CA PRO A 272 -12.11 10.37 3.62
C PRO A 272 -12.12 11.31 4.83
N ARG A 273 -11.20 11.15 5.78
CA ARG A 273 -11.04 12.02 6.97
C ARG A 273 -12.36 12.19 7.73
N ASP A 274 -12.72 13.44 7.99
CA ASP A 274 -13.92 13.90 8.69
C ASP A 274 -15.24 13.74 7.91
N THR A 275 -15.19 13.18 6.69
CA THR A 275 -16.38 12.84 5.90
C THR A 275 -16.81 11.37 6.03
N ALA A 276 -16.08 10.56 6.80
CA ALA A 276 -16.44 9.19 7.12
C ALA A 276 -16.36 8.89 8.62
N ALA A 277 -17.19 7.97 9.08
CA ALA A 277 -17.20 7.51 10.47
C ALA A 277 -16.11 6.45 10.73
N ASN A 278 -15.64 6.37 11.97
CA ASN A 278 -14.74 5.31 12.47
C ASN A 278 -13.45 5.15 11.65
N MET A 279 -12.87 6.27 11.19
CA MET A 279 -11.69 6.26 10.33
C MET A 279 -10.47 5.55 10.92
N ASN A 280 -10.29 5.58 12.25
CA ASN A 280 -9.18 4.88 12.90
C ASN A 280 -9.18 3.37 12.64
N ARG A 281 -10.36 2.75 12.55
CA ARG A 281 -10.53 1.31 12.25
C ARG A 281 -10.23 0.93 10.80
N ARG A 282 -10.04 1.92 9.93
CA ARG A 282 -9.75 1.77 8.50
C ARG A 282 -8.31 2.12 8.15
N ARG A 283 -7.51 2.59 9.12
CA ARG A 283 -6.11 2.95 8.92
C ARG A 283 -5.29 1.72 8.56
N MET A 284 -4.25 1.89 7.76
CA MET A 284 -3.31 0.83 7.37
C MET A 284 -1.89 1.38 7.38
N ILE A 285 -0.91 0.53 7.66
CA ILE A 285 0.50 0.91 7.54
C ILE A 285 0.97 0.53 6.13
N ARG A 286 1.44 1.51 5.37
CA ARG A 286 2.03 1.29 4.04
C ARG A 286 3.56 1.28 4.12
N ARG A 287 4.18 0.25 3.53
CA ARG A 287 5.64 0.08 3.43
C ARG A 287 6.08 -0.24 2.00
N GLY A 288 5.51 0.46 1.03
CA GLY A 288 5.84 0.28 -0.38
C GLY A 288 7.15 0.91 -0.81
N ALA A 289 7.65 0.44 -1.95
CA ALA A 289 8.77 1.03 -2.69
C ALA A 289 8.65 0.78 -4.20
N PRO A 290 9.21 1.66 -5.03
CA PRO A 290 9.22 1.48 -6.48
C PRO A 290 10.08 0.28 -6.91
N TYR A 291 9.74 -0.31 -8.06
CA TYR A 291 10.57 -1.27 -8.79
C TYR A 291 10.69 -0.87 -10.26
N GLY A 292 11.70 -1.40 -10.93
CA GLY A 292 11.95 -1.15 -12.34
C GLY A 292 12.60 0.21 -12.62
N PRO A 293 13.07 0.43 -13.85
CA PRO A 293 13.86 1.59 -14.21
C PRO A 293 13.00 2.87 -14.29
N HIS A 294 13.55 3.97 -13.79
CA HIS A 294 12.94 5.30 -13.89
C HIS A 294 12.82 5.74 -15.36
N LEU A 295 11.64 6.20 -15.75
CA LEU A 295 11.41 6.85 -17.04
C LEU A 295 11.63 8.36 -16.89
N ARG A 296 12.73 8.88 -17.44
CA ARG A 296 13.09 10.31 -17.36
C ARG A 296 11.94 11.19 -17.82
N GLU A 297 11.75 12.34 -17.16
CA GLU A 297 10.77 13.34 -17.57
C GLU A 297 10.97 13.79 -19.03
N GLY A 298 9.87 13.92 -19.76
CA GLY A 298 9.85 14.23 -21.19
C GLY A 298 10.33 13.12 -22.13
N ALA A 299 10.85 12.00 -21.62
CA ALA A 299 11.23 10.87 -22.47
C ALA A 299 9.98 10.11 -22.99
N PRO A 300 10.03 9.57 -24.22
CA PRO A 300 8.98 8.68 -24.74
C PRO A 300 8.96 7.36 -23.96
N GLU A 301 7.84 6.65 -24.00
CA GLU A 301 7.72 5.30 -23.42
C GLU A 301 8.80 4.37 -23.99
N ASP A 302 9.44 3.59 -23.13
CA ASP A 302 10.57 2.72 -23.47
C ASP A 302 10.21 1.23 -23.42
N GLY A 303 8.96 0.90 -23.09
CA GLY A 303 8.43 -0.46 -23.03
C GLY A 303 8.89 -1.27 -21.82
N LYS A 304 9.62 -0.67 -20.86
CA LYS A 304 10.11 -1.37 -19.67
C LYS A 304 9.05 -1.35 -18.56
N GLU A 305 8.84 -2.51 -17.93
CA GLU A 305 7.96 -2.60 -16.77
C GLU A 305 8.56 -1.87 -15.57
N ARG A 306 7.72 -1.07 -14.90
CA ARG A 306 8.04 -0.32 -13.69
C ARG A 306 6.79 -0.17 -12.86
N GLY A 307 6.94 0.11 -11.57
CA GLY A 307 5.80 0.46 -10.74
C GLY A 307 6.12 0.40 -9.26
N ILE A 308 5.14 -0.02 -8.46
CA ILE A 308 5.24 -0.07 -7.00
C ILE A 308 4.96 -1.47 -6.47
N ALA A 309 5.81 -1.91 -5.54
CA ALA A 309 5.53 -3.04 -4.66
C ALA A 309 4.93 -2.47 -3.37
N ALA A 310 3.63 -2.67 -3.16
CA ALA A 310 2.91 -2.19 -2.00
C ALA A 310 2.82 -3.29 -0.94
N PHE A 311 3.30 -2.98 0.26
CA PHE A 311 3.14 -3.81 1.46
C PHE A 311 2.20 -3.06 2.41
N VAL A 312 1.01 -3.61 2.62
CA VAL A 312 -0.05 -2.98 3.42
C VAL A 312 -0.30 -3.83 4.65
N ILE A 313 0.05 -3.31 5.82
CA ILE A 313 0.04 -4.02 7.10
C ILE A 313 -1.18 -3.59 7.93
N CYS A 314 -1.92 -4.56 8.45
CA CYS A 314 -3.14 -4.36 9.22
C CYS A 314 -3.49 -5.57 10.11
N ALA A 315 -4.33 -5.38 11.13
CA ALA A 315 -4.82 -6.48 11.97
C ALA A 315 -6.02 -7.21 11.36
N SER A 316 -6.73 -6.60 10.40
CA SER A 316 -7.85 -7.22 9.69
C SER A 316 -7.81 -6.90 8.19
N LEU A 317 -7.65 -7.93 7.37
CA LEU A 317 -7.65 -7.79 5.91
C LEU A 317 -9.03 -7.31 5.43
N ILE A 318 -10.11 -7.93 5.90
CA ILE A 318 -11.47 -7.56 5.46
C ILE A 318 -11.87 -6.13 5.87
N ARG A 319 -11.57 -5.71 7.11
CA ARG A 319 -11.99 -4.40 7.62
C ARG A 319 -11.19 -3.25 7.02
N GLN A 320 -9.93 -3.49 6.68
CA GLN A 320 -8.99 -2.44 6.30
C GLN A 320 -8.64 -2.54 4.81
N PHE A 321 -7.93 -3.58 4.39
CA PHE A 321 -7.42 -3.70 3.03
C PHE A 321 -8.52 -3.97 1.99
N GLU A 322 -9.32 -5.03 2.18
CA GLU A 322 -10.39 -5.39 1.23
C GLU A 322 -11.48 -4.34 1.19
N PHE A 323 -11.80 -3.73 2.34
CA PHE A 323 -12.74 -2.62 2.39
C PHE A 323 -12.26 -1.44 1.55
N ALA A 324 -10.98 -1.05 1.67
CA ALA A 324 -10.44 0.03 0.85
C ALA A 324 -10.48 -0.31 -0.65
N GLN A 325 -10.07 -1.52 -1.04
CA GLN A 325 -10.13 -1.97 -2.44
C GLN A 325 -11.55 -2.01 -2.99
N ASN A 326 -12.49 -2.59 -2.26
CA ASN A 326 -13.84 -2.79 -2.74
C ASN A 326 -14.66 -1.48 -2.69
N VAL A 327 -14.70 -0.85 -1.50
CA VAL A 327 -15.65 0.23 -1.20
C VAL A 327 -15.10 1.61 -1.54
N TRP A 328 -13.82 1.86 -1.34
CA TRP A 328 -13.24 3.19 -1.59
C TRP A 328 -12.66 3.31 -3.00
N ILE A 329 -12.01 2.26 -3.48
CA ILE A 329 -11.32 2.26 -4.76
C ILE A 329 -12.25 1.86 -5.91
N ASN A 330 -12.96 0.74 -5.79
CA ASN A 330 -13.67 0.15 -6.93
C ASN A 330 -15.20 0.37 -6.95
N ASP A 331 -15.81 0.82 -5.85
CA ASP A 331 -17.21 1.22 -5.86
C ASP A 331 -17.42 2.48 -6.71
N LYS A 332 -18.21 2.33 -7.77
CA LYS A 332 -18.55 3.40 -8.70
C LYS A 332 -19.40 4.50 -8.06
N ASN A 333 -20.11 4.16 -6.98
CA ASN A 333 -21.06 5.01 -6.27
C ASN A 333 -20.49 5.67 -5.00
N PHE A 334 -19.18 5.55 -4.74
CA PHE A 334 -18.53 6.25 -3.63
C PHE A 334 -18.93 7.73 -3.62
N HIS A 335 -19.53 8.22 -2.53
CA HIS A 335 -20.09 9.58 -2.42
C HIS A 335 -20.98 9.99 -3.61
N GLU A 336 -21.86 9.09 -4.06
CA GLU A 336 -22.84 9.33 -5.12
C GLU A 336 -22.23 9.71 -6.49
N LEU A 337 -20.95 9.38 -6.70
CA LEU A 337 -20.25 9.68 -7.95
C LEU A 337 -20.81 8.92 -9.17
N GLY A 338 -21.49 7.80 -8.93
CA GLY A 338 -22.23 7.02 -9.93
C GLY A 338 -21.35 6.14 -10.83
N ASN A 339 -20.40 6.76 -11.56
CA ASN A 339 -19.59 6.10 -12.60
C ASN A 339 -18.10 6.45 -12.49
N GLU A 340 -17.56 6.51 -11.26
CA GLU A 340 -16.16 6.81 -11.02
C GLU A 340 -15.53 5.79 -10.08
N ARG A 341 -14.34 5.32 -10.42
CA ARG A 341 -13.44 4.62 -9.48
C ARG A 341 -12.31 5.54 -9.06
N ASP A 342 -11.47 5.07 -8.15
CA ASP A 342 -10.19 5.71 -7.90
C ASP A 342 -9.41 5.87 -9.22
N PRO A 343 -8.96 7.09 -9.57
CA PRO A 343 -8.40 7.36 -10.87
C PRO A 343 -7.00 6.77 -11.09
N ILE A 344 -6.28 6.40 -10.02
CA ILE A 344 -4.90 5.94 -10.08
C ILE A 344 -4.82 4.41 -9.98
N ILE A 345 -5.50 3.84 -8.98
CA ILE A 345 -5.43 2.41 -8.65
C ILE A 345 -6.76 1.67 -8.74
N GLY A 346 -7.83 2.36 -9.13
CA GLY A 346 -9.10 1.72 -9.47
C GLY A 346 -8.97 0.89 -10.74
N ASN A 347 -9.69 -0.23 -10.80
CA ASN A 347 -9.68 -1.06 -12.00
C ASN A 347 -10.46 -0.37 -13.13
N GLN A 348 -9.78 0.37 -14.00
CA GLN A 348 -10.41 1.07 -15.11
C GLN A 348 -10.64 0.12 -16.29
N ASP A 349 -11.82 0.21 -16.91
CA ASP A 349 -12.21 -0.56 -18.10
C ASP A 349 -12.35 0.31 -19.37
N GLY A 350 -11.94 1.59 -19.28
CA GLY A 350 -12.07 2.57 -20.36
C GLY A 350 -13.49 3.11 -20.56
N THR A 351 -14.46 2.75 -19.70
CA THR A 351 -15.83 3.29 -19.73
C THR A 351 -16.12 4.28 -18.60
N LEU A 352 -15.23 4.34 -17.61
CA LEU A 352 -15.38 5.12 -16.40
C LEU A 352 -15.05 6.60 -16.60
N GLU A 353 -15.57 7.41 -15.68
CA GLU A 353 -15.43 8.86 -15.71
C GLU A 353 -14.52 9.36 -14.58
N PHE A 354 -14.08 10.61 -14.71
CA PHE A 354 -13.55 11.40 -13.60
C PHE A 354 -14.09 12.83 -13.70
N LYS A 355 -14.68 13.35 -12.62
CA LYS A 355 -15.29 14.69 -12.63
C LYS A 355 -14.50 15.62 -11.73
N ILE A 356 -14.09 16.75 -12.30
CA ILE A 356 -13.45 17.85 -11.57
C ILE A 356 -14.52 18.92 -11.34
N PRO A 357 -14.96 19.15 -10.07
CA PRO A 357 -15.94 20.18 -9.77
C PRO A 357 -15.44 21.57 -10.17
N GLN A 358 -16.27 22.32 -10.90
CA GLN A 358 -15.99 23.68 -11.34
C GLN A 358 -17.32 24.43 -11.54
N ARG A 359 -17.29 25.76 -11.39
CA ARG A 359 -18.41 26.65 -11.71
C ARG A 359 -18.12 27.45 -12.98
N PRO A 360 -19.12 27.68 -13.87
CA PRO A 360 -20.51 27.25 -13.75
C PRO A 360 -20.73 25.76 -14.09
N ILE A 361 -19.81 25.14 -14.83
CA ILE A 361 -19.93 23.76 -15.32
C ILE A 361 -18.71 22.96 -14.89
N ARG A 362 -18.93 21.74 -14.38
CA ARG A 362 -17.86 20.79 -14.04
C ARG A 362 -17.11 20.32 -15.28
N LYS A 363 -15.81 20.04 -15.16
CA LYS A 363 -15.07 19.31 -16.19
C LYS A 363 -15.30 17.81 -15.99
N LYS A 364 -15.76 17.14 -17.05
CA LYS A 364 -15.97 15.68 -17.08
C LYS A 364 -14.95 15.07 -18.03
N ILE A 365 -14.16 14.13 -17.51
CA ILE A 365 -13.28 13.28 -18.31
C ILE A 365 -13.98 11.94 -18.46
N SER A 366 -14.14 11.47 -19.69
CA SER A 366 -14.79 10.19 -20.01
C SER A 366 -13.75 9.23 -20.56
N GLY A 367 -13.91 7.94 -20.25
CA GLY A 367 -13.02 6.90 -20.72
C GLY A 367 -11.65 6.95 -20.05
N LEU A 368 -11.63 7.17 -18.74
CA LEU A 368 -10.39 7.20 -17.97
C LEU A 368 -9.62 5.89 -18.16
N PRO A 369 -8.37 5.91 -18.66
CA PRO A 369 -7.59 4.71 -18.86
C PRO A 369 -7.04 4.17 -17.52
N ALA A 370 -6.67 2.89 -17.50
CA ALA A 370 -5.96 2.32 -16.36
C ALA A 370 -4.51 2.82 -16.36
N PHE A 371 -4.11 3.57 -15.33
CA PHE A 371 -2.71 3.93 -15.14
C PHE A 371 -1.92 2.85 -14.42
N THR A 372 -2.61 1.91 -13.77
CA THR A 372 -1.97 0.79 -13.08
C THR A 372 -2.51 -0.56 -13.51
N THR A 373 -1.67 -1.59 -13.39
CA THR A 373 -2.07 -2.98 -13.60
C THR A 373 -1.49 -3.87 -12.51
N VAL A 374 -2.30 -4.76 -11.98
CA VAL A 374 -1.93 -5.71 -10.94
C VAL A 374 -1.19 -6.87 -11.59
N ARG A 375 0.06 -7.07 -11.16
CA ARG A 375 0.95 -8.09 -11.70
C ARG A 375 1.15 -9.26 -10.74
N GLY A 376 0.60 -9.17 -9.54
CA GLY A 376 0.74 -10.20 -8.52
C GLY A 376 0.36 -9.67 -7.14
N GLY A 377 0.02 -10.60 -6.26
CA GLY A 377 -0.19 -10.27 -4.86
C GLY A 377 -0.50 -11.51 -4.03
N ALA A 378 -0.40 -11.35 -2.72
CA ALA A 378 -0.74 -12.40 -1.77
C ALA A 378 -1.07 -11.79 -0.40
N TYR A 379 -1.80 -12.57 0.39
CA TYR A 379 -1.97 -12.30 1.81
C TYR A 379 -0.94 -13.09 2.59
N PHE A 380 -0.23 -12.39 3.47
CA PHE A 380 0.76 -12.96 4.36
C PHE A 380 0.41 -12.69 5.82
N PHE A 381 0.73 -13.64 6.67
CA PHE A 381 0.80 -13.48 8.11
C PHE A 381 2.23 -13.15 8.51
N LEU A 382 2.43 -12.05 9.22
CA LEU A 382 3.69 -11.67 9.86
C LEU A 382 3.67 -12.14 11.30
N PRO A 383 4.31 -13.26 11.65
CA PRO A 383 4.44 -13.67 13.04
C PRO A 383 5.35 -12.73 13.83
N GLY A 384 5.02 -12.52 15.11
CA GLY A 384 5.97 -11.96 16.07
C GLY A 384 7.16 -12.90 16.30
N LEU A 385 8.22 -12.43 16.96
CA LEU A 385 9.42 -13.25 17.20
C LEU A 385 9.16 -14.56 17.95
N LYS A 386 8.15 -14.59 18.86
CA LYS A 386 7.74 -15.83 19.53
C LYS A 386 7.03 -16.78 18.56
N GLY A 387 6.17 -16.26 17.68
CA GLY A 387 5.52 -17.04 16.63
C GLY A 387 6.53 -17.64 15.64
N LEU A 388 7.57 -16.89 15.26
CA LEU A 388 8.66 -17.42 14.43
C LEU A 388 9.41 -18.58 15.10
N ARG A 389 9.72 -18.46 16.40
CA ARG A 389 10.35 -19.54 17.17
C ARG A 389 9.44 -20.76 17.28
N TYR A 390 8.14 -20.54 17.46
CA TYR A 390 7.15 -21.62 17.45
C TYR A 390 7.12 -22.35 16.11
N LEU A 391 7.01 -21.62 14.99
CA LEU A 391 7.04 -22.21 13.64
C LEU A 391 8.32 -23.00 13.39
N ALA A 392 9.48 -22.48 13.81
CA ALA A 392 10.75 -23.19 13.69
C ALA A 392 10.81 -24.49 14.52
N SER A 393 10.00 -24.63 15.58
CA SER A 393 9.97 -25.84 16.40
C SER A 393 9.11 -26.96 15.82
N LEU A 394 8.20 -26.65 14.88
CA LEU A 394 7.30 -27.64 14.26
C LEU A 394 8.06 -28.65 13.39
N GLY A 395 9.14 -28.23 12.74
CA GLY A 395 9.98 -29.08 11.89
C GLY A 395 10.91 -30.05 12.65
N GLY A 396 10.93 -30.02 13.99
CA GLY A 396 11.72 -30.95 14.82
C GLY A 396 10.95 -32.19 15.29
N ALA A 397 9.68 -32.31 14.91
CA ALA A 397 8.77 -33.38 15.35
C ALA A 397 8.38 -34.31 14.18
N GLN A 398 9.35 -34.79 13.41
CA GLN A 398 9.20 -35.93 12.51
C GLN A 398 10.32 -36.94 12.71
#